data_AF-A0A3N6PN24-F1
#
_entry.id   AF-A0A3N6PN24-F1
#
_cell.length_a   1.000
_cell.length_b   1.000
_cell.length_c   1.000
_cell.angle_alpha   90.00
_cell.angle_beta   90.00
_cell.angle_gamma   90.00
#
_symmetry.space_group_name_H-M   'P 1'
#
loop_
_entity.id
_entity.type
_entity.pdbx_description
1 polymer ?
#
loop_
_entity_poly.entity_id
_entity_poly.type
_entity_poly.pdbx_seq_one_letter_code
_entity_poly.pdbx_strand_id
1 'polypeptide(L)'
;MLINFEICLSGKFREFLLKCVSTGNTDAVYYEGLYAATFDVEHAINILEPNVPRHTLSTLAVGVFNVCLGEDKEASKVFWSLLQFMTTLGQMPYWNWPMSLSGDCLCSWRHI
;
A
#
# COMPACT_ATOMS: atom_id res chain seq x y z
N MET A 1 5.91 -5.02 18.71
CA MET A 1 4.92 -3.96 18.99
C MET A 1 3.67 -4.21 18.13
N LEU A 2 2.93 -5.29 18.38
CA LEU A 2 1.75 -5.70 17.58
C LEU A 2 0.42 -5.54 18.35
N ILE A 3 0.49 -5.38 19.67
CA ILE A 3 -0.67 -5.38 20.58
C ILE A 3 -1.54 -4.11 20.44
N ASN A 4 -1.00 -3.01 19.90
CA ASN A 4 -1.77 -1.77 19.72
C ASN A 4 -2.68 -1.77 18.47
N PHE A 5 -2.41 -2.61 17.45
CA PHE A 5 -3.21 -2.61 16.22
C PHE A 5 -4.54 -3.38 16.41
N GLU A 6 -4.52 -4.48 17.16
CA GLU A 6 -5.71 -5.28 17.51
C GLU A 6 -6.74 -4.50 18.34
N ILE A 7 -6.27 -3.62 19.23
CA ILE A 7 -7.16 -2.83 20.12
C ILE A 7 -7.84 -1.69 19.36
N CYS A 8 -7.26 -1.19 18.27
CA CYS A 8 -7.88 -0.14 17.45
C CYS A 8 -8.99 -0.67 16.53
N LEU A 9 -9.03 -1.94 16.15
CA LEU A 9 -9.89 -2.37 15.01
C LEU A 9 -11.06 -3.28 15.39
N SER A 10 -11.34 -3.47 16.68
CA SER A 10 -12.51 -4.21 17.15
C SER A 10 -13.51 -3.31 17.89
N GLY A 11 -14.81 -3.55 17.68
CA GLY A 11 -15.92 -2.80 18.32
C GLY A 11 -16.26 -1.47 17.64
N LYS A 12 -16.62 -0.45 18.45
CA LYS A 12 -17.16 0.85 18.00
C LYS A 12 -16.20 1.67 17.13
N PHE A 13 -14.89 1.46 17.27
CA PHE A 13 -13.89 2.17 16.47
C PHE A 13 -13.90 1.73 15.01
N ARG A 14 -14.14 0.44 14.74
CA ARG A 14 -14.29 -0.07 13.37
C ARG A 14 -15.54 0.50 12.70
N GLU A 15 -16.66 0.61 13.41
CA GLU A 15 -17.87 1.26 12.86
C GLU A 15 -17.64 2.73 12.50
N PHE A 16 -16.89 3.46 13.32
CA PHE A 16 -16.49 4.83 13.00
C PHE A 16 -15.56 4.88 11.78
N LEU A 17 -14.55 4.01 11.71
CA LEU A 17 -13.64 3.92 10.58
C LEU A 17 -14.37 3.60 9.28
N LEU A 18 -15.32 2.65 9.30
CA LEU A 18 -16.14 2.30 8.14
C LEU A 18 -17.02 3.46 7.67
N LYS A 19 -17.51 4.30 8.58
CA LYS A 19 -18.19 5.56 8.20
C LYS A 19 -17.21 6.52 7.50
N CYS A 20 -16.00 6.67 8.02
CA CYS A 20 -14.96 7.49 7.36
C CYS A 20 -14.62 6.95 5.96
N VAL A 21 -14.52 5.63 5.80
CA VAL A 21 -14.36 4.98 4.49
C VAL A 21 -15.50 5.35 3.55
N SER A 22 -16.76 5.26 4.02
CA SER A 22 -17.94 5.61 3.20
C SER A 22 -17.98 7.07 2.76
N THR A 23 -17.34 7.97 3.51
CA THR A 23 -17.19 9.38 3.15
C THR A 23 -15.99 9.67 2.25
N GLY A 24 -15.24 8.64 1.84
CA GLY A 24 -14.07 8.78 0.97
C GLY A 24 -12.82 9.30 1.66
N ASN A 25 -12.69 9.13 2.98
CA ASN A 25 -11.47 9.50 3.69
C ASN A 25 -10.33 8.53 3.32
N THR A 26 -9.29 9.04 2.65
CA THR A 26 -8.19 8.24 2.12
C THR A 26 -7.37 7.55 3.20
N ASP A 27 -7.19 8.18 4.36
CA ASP A 27 -6.47 7.59 5.49
C ASP A 27 -7.26 6.44 6.10
N ALA A 28 -8.59 6.59 6.23
CA ALA A 28 -9.46 5.53 6.71
C ALA A 28 -9.46 4.31 5.78
N VAL A 29 -9.47 4.55 4.46
CA VAL A 29 -9.31 3.49 3.44
C VAL A 29 -7.95 2.81 3.59
N TYR A 30 -6.88 3.56 3.86
CA TYR A 30 -5.56 2.99 4.13
C TYR A 30 -5.56 2.05 5.34
N TYR A 31 -6.12 2.48 6.48
CA TYR A 31 -6.18 1.65 7.67
C TYR A 31 -7.06 0.40 7.50
N GLU A 32 -8.21 0.51 6.81
CA GLU A 32 -9.05 -0.65 6.52
C GLU A 32 -8.33 -1.63 5.58
N GLY A 33 -7.60 -1.15 4.58
CA GLY A 33 -6.79 -2.02 3.71
C GLY A 33 -5.68 -2.75 4.47
N LEU A 34 -4.99 -2.07 5.39
CA LEU A 34 -4.01 -2.73 6.28
C LEU A 34 -4.66 -3.79 7.17
N TYR A 35 -5.85 -3.52 7.69
CA TYR A 35 -6.61 -4.50 8.47
C TYR A 35 -7.01 -5.70 7.62
N ALA A 36 -7.55 -5.48 6.43
CA ALA A 36 -7.94 -6.53 5.49
C ALA A 36 -6.76 -7.46 5.16
N ALA A 37 -5.55 -6.90 5.01
CA ALA A 37 -4.35 -7.68 4.69
C ALA A 37 -3.96 -8.70 5.76
N THR A 38 -4.47 -8.56 7.00
CA THR A 38 -4.27 -9.56 8.05
C THR A 38 -5.04 -10.87 7.81
N PHE A 39 -6.02 -10.85 6.91
CA PHE A 39 -6.86 -12.00 6.55
C PHE A 39 -6.77 -12.36 5.07
N ASP A 40 -6.76 -11.37 4.19
CA ASP A 40 -6.76 -11.54 2.74
C ASP A 40 -6.06 -10.36 2.04
N VAL A 41 -4.90 -10.65 1.45
CA VAL A 41 -4.05 -9.67 0.78
C VAL A 41 -4.68 -9.19 -0.54
N GLU A 42 -5.38 -10.05 -1.28
CA GLU A 42 -6.05 -9.65 -2.52
C GLU A 42 -7.21 -8.70 -2.21
N HIS A 43 -7.99 -9.00 -1.16
CA HIS A 43 -9.03 -8.09 -0.70
C HIS A 43 -8.47 -6.74 -0.25
N ALA A 44 -7.33 -6.73 0.44
CA ALA A 44 -6.64 -5.50 0.84
C ALA A 44 -6.22 -4.65 -0.36
N ILE A 45 -5.68 -5.27 -1.42
CA ILE A 45 -5.34 -4.57 -2.66
C ILE A 45 -6.58 -3.89 -3.24
N ASN A 46 -7.70 -4.61 -3.36
CA ASN A 46 -8.95 -4.05 -3.91
C ASN A 46 -9.47 -2.83 -3.14
N ILE A 47 -9.30 -2.81 -1.80
CA ILE A 47 -9.66 -1.66 -0.96
C ILE A 47 -8.75 -0.45 -1.24
N LEU A 48 -7.45 -0.69 -1.45
CA LEU A 48 -6.44 0.35 -1.54
C LEU A 48 -6.20 0.88 -2.95
N GLU A 49 -6.49 0.08 -3.97
CA GLU A 49 -6.26 0.41 -5.38
C GLU A 49 -6.89 1.74 -5.81
N PRO A 50 -8.12 2.11 -5.39
CA PRO A 50 -8.71 3.41 -5.74
C PRO A 50 -7.91 4.63 -5.28
N ASN A 51 -7.03 4.46 -4.28
CA ASN A 51 -6.18 5.53 -3.75
C ASN A 51 -4.85 5.68 -4.50
N VAL A 52 -4.52 4.75 -5.41
CA VAL A 52 -3.26 4.74 -6.17
C VAL A 52 -3.34 5.66 -7.40
N PRO A 53 -2.31 6.49 -7.71
CA PRO A 53 -1.09 6.76 -6.92
C PRO A 53 -1.24 7.95 -5.95
N ARG A 54 -2.45 8.51 -5.82
CA ARG A 54 -2.68 9.80 -5.15
C ARG A 54 -2.36 9.80 -3.66
N HIS A 55 -2.50 8.65 -3.01
CA HIS A 55 -2.14 8.47 -1.62
C HIS A 55 -0.86 7.63 -1.51
N THR A 56 0.22 8.27 -1.07
CA THR A 56 1.56 7.67 -0.99
C THR A 56 1.58 6.37 -0.19
N LEU A 57 0.94 6.34 0.97
CA LEU A 57 0.96 5.15 1.85
C LEU A 57 0.12 3.99 1.30
N SER A 58 -1.05 4.25 0.72
CA SER A 58 -1.84 3.22 0.05
C SER A 58 -1.09 2.64 -1.15
N THR A 59 -0.43 3.50 -1.92
CA THR A 59 0.37 3.09 -3.08
C THR A 59 1.54 2.21 -2.68
N LEU A 60 2.27 2.60 -1.63
CA LEU A 60 3.34 1.78 -1.08
C LEU A 60 2.81 0.42 -0.59
N ALA A 61 1.69 0.40 0.14
CA ALA A 61 1.09 -0.83 0.64
C ALA A 61 0.66 -1.78 -0.50
N VAL A 62 0.00 -1.26 -1.54
CA VAL A 62 -0.37 -2.07 -2.73
C VAL A 62 0.87 -2.64 -3.42
N GLY A 63 1.94 -1.86 -3.55
CA GLY A 63 3.20 -2.34 -4.12
C GLY A 63 3.79 -3.51 -3.32
N VAL A 64 3.85 -3.37 -2.00
CA VAL A 64 4.32 -4.44 -1.08
C VAL A 64 3.42 -5.67 -1.16
N PHE A 65 2.10 -5.50 -1.17
CA PHE A 65 1.16 -6.61 -1.25
C PHE A 65 1.29 -7.40 -2.57
N ASN A 66 1.49 -6.72 -3.70
CA ASN A 66 1.79 -7.39 -4.97
C ASN A 66 3.11 -8.19 -4.90
N VAL A 67 4.14 -7.68 -4.22
CA VAL A 67 5.37 -8.46 -3.97
C VAL A 67 5.07 -9.70 -3.14
N CYS A 68 4.26 -9.58 -2.08
CA CYS A 68 3.87 -10.72 -1.24
C CYS A 68 3.10 -11.80 -2.01
N LEU A 69 2.33 -11.41 -3.03
CA LEU A 69 1.63 -12.35 -3.93
C LEU A 69 2.53 -12.93 -5.03
N GLY A 70 3.76 -12.43 -5.19
CA GLY A 70 4.65 -12.81 -6.29
C GLY A 70 4.32 -12.13 -7.63
N GLU A 71 3.47 -11.10 -7.61
CA GLU A 71 3.05 -10.31 -8.77
C GLU A 71 4.05 -9.17 -9.04
N ASP A 72 5.32 -9.54 -9.27
CA ASP A 72 6.45 -8.60 -9.39
C ASP A 72 6.25 -7.54 -10.50
N LYS A 73 5.52 -7.90 -11.56
CA LYS A 73 5.17 -6.97 -12.65
C LYS A 73 4.21 -5.88 -12.19
N GLU A 74 3.17 -6.25 -11.44
CA GLU A 74 2.19 -5.28 -10.93
C GLU A 74 2.81 -4.44 -9.82
N ALA A 75 3.58 -5.04 -8.92
CA ALA A 75 4.37 -4.32 -7.93
C ALA A 75 5.26 -3.25 -8.58
N SER A 76 5.99 -3.63 -9.64
CA SER A 76 6.86 -2.71 -10.38
C SER A 76 6.09 -1.53 -10.96
N LYS A 77 4.92 -1.76 -11.57
CA LYS A 77 4.08 -0.67 -12.11
C LYS A 77 3.64 0.29 -11.01
N VAL A 78 3.21 -0.23 -9.87
CA VAL A 78 2.76 0.57 -8.73
C VAL A 78 3.90 1.45 -8.19
N PHE A 79 5.10 0.89 -8.03
CA PHE A 79 6.28 1.66 -7.62
C PHE A 79 6.67 2.73 -8.66
N TRP A 80 6.54 2.42 -9.95
CA TRP A 80 6.74 3.40 -11.01
C TRP A 80 5.75 4.56 -10.93
N SER A 81 4.46 4.27 -10.75
CA SER A 81 3.42 5.30 -10.57
C SER A 81 3.67 6.15 -9.33
N LEU A 82 4.12 5.53 -8.22
CA LEU A 82 4.49 6.25 -7.00
C LEU A 82 5.64 7.22 -7.25
N LEU A 83 6.70 6.76 -7.90
CA LEU A 83 7.86 7.59 -8.21
C LEU A 83 7.47 8.78 -9.09
N GLN A 84 6.69 8.55 -10.15
CA GLN A 84 6.19 9.61 -11.03
C GLN A 84 5.32 10.63 -10.28
N PHE A 85 4.46 10.17 -9.37
CA PHE A 85 3.62 11.06 -8.57
C PHE A 85 4.46 11.93 -7.64
N MET A 86 5.45 11.34 -6.95
CA MET A 86 6.35 12.03 -6.03
C MET A 86 7.25 13.05 -6.73
N THR A 87 7.78 12.73 -7.92
CA THR A 87 8.58 13.68 -8.71
C THR A 87 7.74 14.83 -9.22
N THR A 88 6.49 14.59 -9.61
CA THR A 88 5.56 15.65 -10.07
C THR A 88 5.21 16.63 -8.95
N LEU A 89 5.10 16.16 -7.70
CA LEU A 89 4.78 17.01 -6.55
C LEU A 89 6.01 17.70 -5.93
N GLY A 90 7.23 17.46 -6.44
CA GLY A 90 8.46 17.93 -5.81
C GLY A 90 8.72 17.32 -4.43
N GLN A 91 7.99 16.25 -4.08
CA GLN A 91 8.09 15.52 -2.83
C GLN A 91 9.00 14.31 -3.06
N MET A 92 10.28 14.53 -3.28
CA MET A 92 11.22 13.43 -3.52
C MET A 92 11.58 12.78 -2.17
N PRO A 93 11.23 11.50 -1.90
CA PRO A 93 11.68 10.87 -0.69
C PRO A 93 13.14 10.39 -0.85
N TYR A 94 13.93 10.54 0.21
CA TYR A 94 15.35 10.16 0.30
C TYR A 94 15.58 8.64 0.35
N TRP A 95 14.70 7.83 -0.25
CA TRP A 95 14.89 6.38 -0.33
C TRP A 95 15.70 6.08 -1.59
N ASN A 96 17.01 5.89 -1.42
CA ASN A 96 17.87 5.25 -2.42
C ASN A 96 17.44 3.79 -2.59
N TRP A 97 16.34 3.55 -3.31
CA TRP A 97 15.98 2.23 -3.82
C TRP A 97 16.78 1.98 -5.10
N PRO A 98 17.33 0.77 -5.33
CA PRO A 98 18.10 0.50 -6.55
C PRO A 98 17.18 0.54 -7.77
N MET A 99 17.13 1.69 -8.45
CA MET A 99 16.64 1.78 -9.83
C MET A 99 17.70 1.19 -10.77
N SER A 100 17.77 -0.14 -10.87
CA SER A 100 18.37 -0.79 -12.02
C SER A 100 17.26 -1.20 -12.99
N LEU A 101 16.99 -0.29 -13.93
CA LEU A 101 16.13 -0.50 -15.10
C LEU A 101 16.80 -1.42 -16.13
N SER A 102 17.06 -2.68 -15.77
CA SER A 102 17.44 -3.72 -16.72
C SER A 102 16.78 -5.03 -16.33
N GLY A 103 16.33 -5.79 -17.32
CA GLY A 103 15.36 -6.90 -17.24
C GLY A 103 15.71 -8.11 -16.37
N ASP A 104 16.59 -7.98 -15.38
CA ASP A 104 17.05 -9.05 -14.49
C ASP A 104 16.63 -8.83 -13.00
N CYS A 105 15.81 -7.82 -12.69
CA CYS A 105 15.44 -7.47 -11.31
C CYS A 105 14.30 -8.30 -10.68
N LEU A 106 13.79 -9.35 -11.34
CA LEU A 106 12.81 -10.28 -10.75
C LEU A 106 13.34 -10.98 -9.48
N CYS A 107 14.64 -10.95 -9.22
CA CYS A 107 15.25 -11.63 -8.07
C CYS A 107 15.47 -10.74 -6.83
N SER A 108 15.30 -9.42 -6.89
CA SER A 108 15.71 -8.54 -5.78
C SER A 108 14.69 -8.41 -4.65
N TRP A 109 13.45 -8.86 -4.85
CA TRP A 109 12.38 -8.70 -3.85
C TRP A 109 12.20 -9.92 -2.93
N ARG A 110 12.86 -11.06 -3.23
CA ARG A 110 12.74 -12.32 -2.47
C ARG A 110 13.44 -12.36 -1.10
N HIS A 111 14.02 -11.25 -0.66
CA HIS A 111 14.81 -11.18 0.58
C HIS A 111 14.29 -10.16 1.61
N ILE A 112 13.08 -9.63 1.40
CA ILE A 112 12.31 -8.87 2.40
C ILE A 112 11.26 -9.82 2.98
#